data_AF-A0A164HHZ0-F1
#
_entry.id   AF-A0A164HHZ0-F1
#
_cell.length_a   1.000
_cell.length_b   1.000
_cell.length_c   1.000
_cell.angle_alpha   90.00
_cell.angle_beta   90.00
_cell.angle_gamma   90.00
#
_symmetry.space_group_name_H-M   'P 1'
#
loop_
_entity.id
_entity.type
_entity.pdbx_description
1 polymer ?
#
loop_
_entity_poly.entity_id
_entity_poly.type
_entity_poly.pdbx_seq_one_letter_code
_entity_poly.pdbx_strand_id
1 'polypeptide(L)'
;MSGRSSKTAEARSVTESANSAWYTMKEDVSMTQLRRTTTARKPAGRRALLTGVALAGLLLAAPAAAQAQPGAWHPADPNDAHVQALAQFGVDNGSQAAHRRMALDTVAEASTQVVAGTNYRLTVTVTAEDPKETDLCTMLIWEKQWENFRQLVEFHCTPIS
;
A
#
# COMPACT_ATOMS: atom_id res chain seq x y z
N MET A 1 -50.45 -9.33 7.16
CA MET A 1 -49.31 -8.38 7.27
C MET A 1 -48.05 -9.08 6.77
N SER A 2 -47.77 -8.96 5.47
CA SER A 2 -46.57 -9.52 4.81
C SER A 2 -45.70 -8.34 4.40
N GLY A 3 -44.50 -8.22 4.96
CA GLY A 3 -43.65 -7.04 4.74
C GLY A 3 -42.24 -7.10 5.31
N ARG A 4 -41.65 -8.30 5.45
CA ARG A 4 -40.27 -8.47 5.97
C ARG A 4 -39.35 -9.32 5.08
N SER A 5 -39.70 -9.53 3.82
CA SER A 5 -38.87 -10.36 2.92
C SER A 5 -38.03 -9.57 1.91
N SER A 6 -38.39 -8.31 1.60
CA SER A 6 -37.79 -7.59 0.47
C SER A 6 -36.42 -6.98 0.75
N LYS A 7 -36.11 -6.56 1.99
CA LYS A 7 -34.84 -5.88 2.31
C LYS A 7 -33.62 -6.80 2.26
N THR A 8 -33.80 -8.09 2.55
CA THR A 8 -32.69 -9.05 2.64
C THR A 8 -32.26 -9.58 1.26
N ALA A 9 -33.16 -9.55 0.27
CA ALA A 9 -32.84 -9.92 -1.11
C ALA A 9 -32.01 -8.83 -1.81
N GLU A 10 -32.32 -7.56 -1.54
CA GLU A 10 -31.64 -6.41 -2.16
C GLU A 10 -30.21 -6.22 -1.65
N ALA A 11 -29.95 -6.51 -0.37
CA ALA A 11 -28.60 -6.48 0.18
C ALA A 11 -27.69 -7.58 -0.40
N ARG A 12 -28.26 -8.73 -0.77
CA ARG A 12 -27.53 -9.84 -1.41
C ARG A 12 -27.22 -9.56 -2.88
N SER A 13 -28.15 -8.96 -3.63
CA SER A 13 -27.91 -8.64 -5.04
C SER A 13 -26.83 -7.57 -5.22
N VAL A 14 -26.76 -6.58 -4.33
CA VAL A 14 -25.73 -5.52 -4.37
C VAL A 14 -24.34 -6.08 -4.06
N THR A 15 -24.23 -6.99 -3.09
CA THR A 15 -22.95 -7.61 -2.72
C THR A 15 -22.45 -8.59 -3.78
N GLU A 16 -23.34 -9.30 -4.46
CA GLU A 16 -23.01 -10.21 -5.56
C GLU A 16 -22.62 -9.46 -6.85
N SER A 17 -23.27 -8.32 -7.12
CA SER A 17 -22.88 -7.39 -8.20
C SER A 17 -21.51 -6.76 -7.97
N ALA A 18 -21.20 -6.37 -6.73
CA ALA A 18 -19.87 -5.86 -6.39
C ALA A 18 -18.80 -6.95 -6.59
N ASN A 19 -19.01 -8.15 -6.06
CA ASN A 19 -18.04 -9.25 -6.13
C ASN A 19 -17.75 -9.73 -7.56
N SER A 20 -18.75 -9.69 -8.45
CA SER A 20 -18.58 -10.05 -9.87
C SER A 20 -17.83 -8.96 -10.67
N ALA A 21 -18.01 -7.69 -10.35
CA ALA A 21 -17.21 -6.58 -10.90
C ALA A 21 -15.74 -6.64 -10.45
N TRP A 22 -15.48 -7.08 -9.21
CA TRP A 22 -14.11 -7.28 -8.70
C TRP A 22 -13.36 -8.41 -9.42
N TYR A 23 -14.05 -9.46 -9.86
CA TYR A 23 -13.41 -10.59 -10.56
C TYR A 23 -13.07 -10.26 -12.02
N THR A 24 -13.99 -9.62 -12.74
CA THR A 24 -13.80 -9.23 -14.14
C THR A 24 -12.70 -8.18 -14.32
N MET A 25 -12.51 -7.27 -13.36
CA MET A 25 -11.45 -6.25 -13.44
C MET A 25 -10.02 -6.81 -13.31
N LYS A 26 -9.83 -7.94 -12.61
CA LYS A 26 -8.50 -8.57 -12.48
C LYS A 26 -8.05 -9.25 -13.78
N GLU A 27 -8.98 -9.67 -14.63
CA GLU A 27 -8.68 -10.39 -15.88
C GLU A 27 -8.24 -9.43 -17.00
N ASP A 28 -8.83 -8.24 -17.10
CA ASP A 28 -8.48 -7.23 -18.12
C ASP A 28 -7.08 -6.61 -17.94
N VAL A 29 -6.62 -6.48 -16.69
CA VAL A 29 -5.27 -5.98 -16.38
C VAL A 29 -4.19 -6.93 -16.89
N SER A 30 -4.45 -8.23 -16.90
CA SER A 30 -3.50 -9.26 -17.36
C SER A 30 -3.37 -9.30 -18.89
N MET A 31 -4.46 -9.00 -19.61
CA MET A 31 -4.52 -9.08 -21.07
C MET A 31 -3.92 -7.85 -21.80
N THR A 32 -3.79 -6.70 -21.12
CA THR A 32 -3.42 -5.43 -21.77
C THR A 32 -1.90 -5.23 -21.96
N GLN A 33 -1.05 -6.15 -21.47
CA GLN A 33 0.42 -5.97 -21.51
C GLN A 33 1.14 -6.70 -22.67
N LEU A 34 0.44 -7.36 -23.58
CA LEU A 34 1.06 -8.16 -24.67
C LEU A 34 1.20 -7.42 -26.02
N ARG A 35 1.65 -6.16 -26.01
CA ARG A 35 2.21 -5.51 -27.20
C ARG A 35 3.50 -4.77 -26.89
N ARG A 36 4.61 -5.51 -26.80
CA ARG A 36 5.96 -4.96 -26.99
C ARG A 36 6.47 -5.41 -28.35
N THR A 37 6.40 -4.51 -29.32
CA THR A 37 7.18 -4.58 -30.56
C THR A 37 8.65 -4.30 -30.21
N THR A 38 9.47 -5.32 -30.11
CA THR A 38 10.93 -5.18 -30.13
C THR A 38 11.41 -5.19 -31.56
N THR A 39 11.57 -4.01 -32.14
CA THR A 39 12.31 -3.83 -33.39
C THR A 39 13.78 -4.13 -33.10
N ALA A 40 14.28 -5.22 -33.69
CA ALA A 40 15.69 -5.54 -33.73
C ALA A 40 16.49 -4.44 -34.44
N ARG A 41 17.60 -4.00 -33.83
CA ARG A 41 18.70 -3.35 -34.56
C ARG A 41 20.04 -3.57 -33.87
N LYS A 42 20.90 -4.32 -34.55
CA LYS A 42 22.38 -4.38 -34.46
C LYS A 42 22.86 -4.38 -35.93
N PRO A 43 24.13 -4.07 -36.30
CA PRO A 43 25.33 -3.87 -35.48
C PRO A 43 26.32 -2.79 -36.01
N ALA A 44 27.61 -2.96 -35.63
CA ALA A 44 28.81 -2.21 -35.99
C ALA A 44 29.09 -0.99 -35.08
N GLY A 45 30.20 -0.86 -34.37
CA GLY A 45 31.56 -1.33 -34.64
C GLY A 45 32.42 -0.10 -34.92
N ARG A 46 33.13 0.42 -33.91
CA ARG A 46 34.26 1.35 -34.11
C ARG A 46 35.14 1.41 -32.85
N ARG A 47 36.39 1.00 -33.03
CA ARG A 47 37.53 1.24 -32.15
C ARG A 47 38.06 2.66 -32.39
N ALA A 48 38.38 3.40 -31.33
CA ALA A 48 39.44 4.44 -31.27
C ALA A 48 39.44 4.99 -29.83
N LEU A 49 40.43 4.68 -29.00
CA LEU A 49 41.75 5.31 -28.84
C LEU A 49 41.72 6.37 -27.72
N LEU A 50 42.57 6.13 -26.71
CA LEU A 50 42.79 6.92 -25.50
C LEU A 50 43.46 8.27 -25.83
N THR A 51 42.90 9.37 -25.33
CA THR A 51 43.64 10.59 -24.98
C THR A 51 42.95 11.24 -23.77
N GLY A 52 43.68 11.39 -22.67
CA GLY A 52 43.17 11.93 -21.41
C GLY A 52 43.21 13.45 -21.33
N VAL A 53 42.44 13.98 -20.37
CA VAL A 53 42.75 15.17 -19.56
C VAL A 53 42.03 14.96 -18.22
N ALA A 54 42.78 14.94 -17.13
CA ALA A 54 42.23 14.93 -15.78
C ALA A 54 41.71 16.34 -15.43
N LEU A 55 40.40 16.54 -15.52
CA LEU A 55 39.72 17.64 -14.85
C LEU A 55 39.14 17.07 -13.55
N ALA A 56 39.78 17.39 -12.43
CA ALA A 56 39.23 17.16 -11.10
C ALA A 56 38.01 18.08 -10.91
N GLY A 57 36.89 17.68 -11.52
CA GLY A 57 35.59 18.27 -11.24
C GLY A 57 35.17 17.85 -9.84
N LEU A 58 35.03 18.82 -8.94
CA LEU A 58 34.41 18.65 -7.64
C LEU A 58 32.97 18.15 -7.89
N LEU A 59 32.77 16.84 -7.82
CA LEU A 59 31.44 16.23 -7.89
C LEU A 59 30.70 16.61 -6.61
N LEU A 60 29.92 17.69 -6.68
CA LEU A 60 28.79 17.88 -5.78
C LEU A 60 27.82 16.74 -6.08
N ALA A 61 27.96 15.65 -5.34
CA ALA A 61 26.95 14.60 -5.30
C ALA A 61 25.70 15.21 -4.67
N ALA A 62 24.81 15.76 -5.52
CA ALA A 62 23.47 16.08 -5.09
C ALA A 62 22.84 14.78 -4.57
N PRO A 63 22.22 14.77 -3.37
CA PRO A 63 21.49 13.60 -2.94
C PRO A 63 20.39 13.39 -3.98
N ALA A 64 20.46 12.26 -4.70
CA ALA A 64 19.38 11.85 -5.58
C ALA A 64 18.17 11.65 -4.66
N ALA A 65 17.26 12.63 -4.65
CA ALA A 65 15.94 12.44 -4.08
C ALA A 65 15.34 11.27 -4.86
N ALA A 66 15.33 10.09 -4.23
CA ALA A 66 14.79 8.88 -4.80
C ALA A 66 13.30 9.13 -5.02
N GLN A 67 12.93 9.46 -6.25
CA GLN A 67 11.53 9.62 -6.62
C GLN A 67 10.89 8.24 -6.52
N ALA A 68 9.92 8.10 -5.61
CA ALA A 68 9.19 6.86 -5.41
C ALA A 68 8.59 6.40 -6.74
N GLN A 69 9.14 5.33 -7.32
CA GLN A 69 8.63 4.79 -8.57
C GLN A 69 7.22 4.21 -8.32
N PRO A 70 6.22 4.55 -9.16
CA PRO A 70 4.89 3.98 -9.06
C PRO A 70 4.92 2.44 -9.08
N GLY A 71 4.09 1.82 -8.27
CA GLY A 71 3.93 0.36 -8.18
C GLY A 71 4.96 -0.36 -7.30
N ALA A 72 6.08 0.25 -6.93
CA ALA A 72 7.04 -0.35 -5.99
C ALA A 72 6.75 0.09 -4.55
N TRP A 73 7.05 -0.80 -3.60
CA TRP A 73 7.07 -0.46 -2.17
C TRP A 73 8.34 0.32 -1.83
N HIS A 74 8.19 1.41 -1.10
CA HIS A 74 9.28 2.23 -0.58
C HIS A 74 9.17 2.34 0.94
N PRO A 75 10.29 2.35 1.67
CA PRO A 75 10.27 2.65 3.10
C PRO A 75 9.67 4.03 3.38
N ALA A 76 8.96 4.16 4.49
CA ALA A 76 8.48 5.43 5.02
C ALA A 76 8.96 5.60 6.46
N ASP A 77 9.05 6.83 6.93
CA ASP A 77 9.43 7.09 8.32
C ASP A 77 8.27 6.68 9.25
N PRO A 78 8.46 5.73 10.17
CA PRO A 78 7.44 5.35 11.15
C PRO A 78 7.03 6.52 12.06
N ASN A 79 7.90 7.52 12.23
CA ASN A 79 7.66 8.69 13.09
C ASN A 79 7.02 9.86 12.35
N ASP A 80 6.80 9.75 11.04
CA ASP A 80 6.11 10.78 10.28
C ASP A 80 4.69 10.98 10.83
N ALA A 81 4.28 12.24 10.99
CA ALA A 81 3.01 12.59 11.62
C ALA A 81 1.80 12.04 10.85
N HIS A 82 1.89 11.95 9.52
CA HIS A 82 0.83 11.36 8.69
C HIS A 82 0.78 9.85 8.85
N VAL A 83 1.95 9.20 8.90
CA VAL A 83 2.05 7.75 9.19
C VAL A 83 1.47 7.42 10.57
N GLN A 84 1.76 8.22 11.59
CA GLN A 84 1.19 8.07 12.94
C GLN A 84 -0.33 8.24 12.94
N ALA A 85 -0.85 9.23 12.21
CA ALA A 85 -2.30 9.42 12.06
C ALA A 85 -2.98 8.25 11.34
N LEU A 86 -2.33 7.67 10.33
CA LEU A 86 -2.81 6.48 9.63
C LEU A 86 -2.75 5.23 10.52
N ALA A 87 -1.70 5.07 11.33
CA ALA A 87 -1.61 3.99 12.30
C ALA A 87 -2.76 4.05 13.30
N GLN A 88 -3.05 5.24 13.85
CA GLN A 88 -4.19 5.43 14.76
C GLN A 88 -5.51 5.08 14.07
N PHE A 89 -5.73 5.59 12.85
CA PHE A 89 -6.91 5.25 12.05
C PHE A 89 -7.04 3.73 11.83
N GLY A 90 -5.94 3.04 11.54
CA GLY A 90 -5.92 1.60 11.32
C GLY A 90 -6.23 0.81 12.59
N VAL A 91 -5.67 1.19 13.74
CA VAL A 91 -5.98 0.57 15.03
C VAL A 91 -7.43 0.82 15.43
N ASP A 92 -7.97 2.02 15.24
CA ASP A 92 -9.37 2.33 15.57
C ASP A 92 -10.35 1.49 14.74
N ASN A 93 -10.12 1.37 13.43
CA ASN A 93 -10.97 0.58 12.55
C ASN A 93 -10.77 -0.93 12.76
N GLY A 94 -9.53 -1.38 12.97
CA GLY A 94 -9.19 -2.77 13.26
C GLY A 94 -9.79 -3.23 14.60
N SER A 95 -9.75 -2.37 15.62
CA SER A 95 -10.38 -2.61 16.93
C SER A 95 -11.87 -2.82 16.83
N GLN A 96 -12.54 -1.96 16.05
CA GLN A 96 -13.97 -2.09 15.79
C GLN A 96 -14.30 -3.38 15.03
N ALA A 97 -13.55 -3.69 13.97
CA ALA A 97 -13.77 -4.88 13.14
C ALA A 97 -13.50 -6.19 13.89
N ALA A 98 -12.49 -6.22 14.76
CA ALA A 98 -12.14 -7.38 15.57
C ALA A 98 -12.97 -7.51 16.86
N HIS A 99 -13.81 -6.52 17.19
CA HIS A 99 -14.50 -6.41 18.48
C HIS A 99 -13.54 -6.53 19.67
N ARG A 100 -12.33 -5.98 19.54
CA ARG A 100 -11.29 -5.98 20.57
C ARG A 100 -10.85 -4.54 20.83
N ARG A 101 -10.80 -4.14 22.10
CA ARG A 101 -10.27 -2.84 22.50
C ARG A 101 -8.75 -2.90 22.44
N MET A 102 -8.15 -2.23 21.45
CA MET A 102 -6.70 -2.14 21.28
C MET A 102 -6.27 -0.68 21.27
N ALA A 103 -5.16 -0.39 21.94
CA ALA A 103 -4.52 0.92 21.92
C ALA A 103 -3.22 0.83 21.11
N LEU A 104 -2.97 1.82 20.25
CA LEU A 104 -1.71 1.93 19.51
C LEU A 104 -0.58 2.27 20.49
N ASP A 105 0.46 1.44 20.54
CA ASP A 105 1.67 1.73 21.32
C ASP A 105 2.74 2.38 20.45
N THR A 106 3.15 1.71 19.37
CA THR A 106 4.24 2.17 18.49
C THR A 106 4.05 1.71 17.05
N VAL A 107 4.56 2.49 16.10
CA VAL A 107 4.73 2.07 14.71
C VAL A 107 6.15 1.51 14.56
N ALA A 108 6.27 0.21 14.34
CA ALA A 108 7.56 -0.47 14.20
C ALA A 108 8.12 -0.30 12.78
N GLU A 109 7.27 -0.43 11.76
CA GLU A 109 7.67 -0.33 10.36
C GLU A 109 6.59 0.40 9.54
N ALA A 110 7.03 1.13 8.52
CA ALA A 110 6.15 1.80 7.59
C ALA A 110 6.71 1.69 6.16
N SER A 111 5.82 1.43 5.21
CA SER A 111 6.14 1.45 3.79
C SER A 111 4.98 2.00 2.98
N THR A 112 5.28 2.67 1.87
CA THR A 112 4.28 3.20 0.95
C THR A 112 4.43 2.61 -0.43
N GLN A 113 3.31 2.57 -1.17
CA GLN A 113 3.30 2.20 -2.58
C GLN A 113 2.30 3.10 -3.32
N VAL A 114 2.77 3.77 -4.37
CA VAL A 114 1.92 4.59 -5.22
C VAL A 114 1.17 3.70 -6.22
N VAL A 115 -0.16 3.81 -6.23
CA VAL A 115 -1.11 3.11 -7.09
C VAL A 115 -2.14 4.11 -7.64
N ALA A 116 -3.42 3.76 -7.75
CA ALA A 116 -4.51 4.72 -7.91
C ALA A 116 -4.82 5.46 -6.58
N GLY A 117 -3.78 6.01 -5.95
CA GLY A 117 -3.75 6.42 -4.53
C GLY A 117 -2.40 6.06 -3.92
N THR A 118 -2.35 6.02 -2.60
CA THR A 118 -1.19 5.54 -1.85
C THR A 118 -1.63 4.42 -0.93
N ASN A 119 -0.99 3.27 -1.06
CA ASN A 119 -1.07 2.22 -0.07
C ASN A 119 -0.03 2.49 1.02
N TYR A 120 -0.44 2.40 2.28
CA TYR A 120 0.44 2.40 3.44
C TYR A 120 0.36 1.03 4.08
N ARG A 121 1.49 0.34 4.15
CA ARG A 121 1.62 -0.91 4.90
C ARG A 121 2.41 -0.61 6.16
N LEU A 122 1.75 -0.78 7.29
CA LEU A 122 2.26 -0.45 8.61
C LEU A 122 2.32 -1.72 9.45
N THR A 123 3.41 -1.87 10.21
CA THR A 123 3.53 -2.84 11.29
C THR A 123 3.55 -2.06 12.59
N VAL A 124 2.61 -2.34 13.48
CA VAL A 124 2.44 -1.62 14.74
C VAL A 124 2.39 -2.58 15.91
N THR A 125 2.81 -2.12 17.07
CA THR A 125 2.53 -2.80 18.34
C THR A 125 1.29 -2.18 18.96
N VAL A 126 0.38 -3.02 19.43
CA VAL A 126 -0.82 -2.59 20.16
C VAL A 126 -0.95 -3.32 21.48
N THR A 127 -1.59 -2.68 22.45
CA THR A 127 -2.00 -3.30 23.71
C THR A 127 -3.50 -3.50 23.68
N ALA A 128 -3.94 -4.77 23.74
CA ALA A 128 -5.34 -5.13 23.97
C ALA A 128 -5.70 -4.97 25.46
N GLU A 129 -6.96 -4.65 25.78
CA GLU A 129 -7.39 -4.47 27.18
C GLU A 129 -7.89 -5.76 27.84
N ASP A 130 -8.51 -6.68 27.09
CA ASP A 130 -9.15 -7.89 27.61
C ASP A 130 -8.97 -9.13 26.71
N PRO A 131 -8.06 -10.08 27.04
CA PRO A 131 -7.05 -9.97 28.08
C PRO A 131 -6.05 -8.86 27.76
N LYS A 132 -5.36 -8.37 28.79
CA LYS A 132 -4.27 -7.44 28.59
C LYS A 132 -3.08 -8.15 27.95
N GLU A 133 -2.89 -7.91 26.66
CA GLU A 133 -1.92 -8.61 25.82
C GLU A 133 -1.34 -7.65 24.79
N THR A 134 -0.08 -7.86 24.40
CA THR A 134 0.60 -7.07 23.38
C THR A 134 0.63 -7.84 22.07
N ASP A 135 0.03 -7.27 21.04
CA ASP A 135 -0.05 -7.85 19.70
C ASP A 135 0.81 -7.05 18.71
N LEU A 136 1.43 -7.76 17.77
CA LEU A 136 2.01 -7.18 16.57
C LEU A 136 0.96 -7.20 15.46
N CYS A 137 0.55 -6.03 14.99
CA CYS A 137 -0.45 -5.92 13.94
C CYS A 137 0.16 -5.38 12.65
N THR A 138 -0.08 -6.07 11.54
CA THR A 138 0.17 -5.57 10.18
C THR A 138 -1.12 -5.07 9.58
N MET A 139 -1.08 -3.88 8.98
CA MET A 139 -2.24 -3.28 8.32
C MET A 139 -1.89 -2.68 6.97
N LEU A 140 -2.85 -2.74 6.06
CA LEU A 140 -2.80 -2.10 4.75
C LEU A 140 -3.89 -1.03 4.69
N ILE A 141 -3.51 0.22 4.50
CA ILE A 141 -4.43 1.35 4.38
C ILE A 141 -4.29 1.94 3.00
N TRP A 142 -5.40 2.10 2.29
CA TRP A 142 -5.44 2.76 0.98
C TRP A 142 -5.99 4.17 1.13
N GLU A 143 -5.21 5.17 0.72
CA GLU A 143 -5.54 6.58 0.81
C GLU A 143 -5.57 7.24 -0.57
N LYS A 144 -6.54 8.13 -0.78
CA LYS A 144 -6.57 9.10 -1.87
C LYS A 144 -6.80 10.48 -1.27
N GLN A 145 -5.72 11.22 -1.03
CA GLN A 145 -5.76 12.51 -0.36
C GLN A 145 -6.64 13.53 -1.11
N TRP A 146 -6.61 13.51 -2.44
CA TRP A 146 -7.42 14.40 -3.29
C TRP A 146 -8.94 14.13 -3.23
N GLU A 147 -9.34 12.98 -2.69
CA GLU A 147 -10.74 12.60 -2.47
C GLU A 147 -11.14 12.60 -0.99
N ASN A 148 -10.22 12.96 -0.08
CA ASN A 148 -10.39 12.79 1.37
C ASN A 148 -10.81 11.36 1.75
N PHE A 149 -10.29 10.38 1.01
CA PHE A 149 -10.65 8.98 1.15
C PHE A 149 -9.51 8.22 1.83
N ARG A 150 -9.87 7.38 2.80
CA ARG A 150 -9.00 6.38 3.42
C ARG A 150 -9.80 5.15 3.79
N GLN A 151 -9.22 3.98 3.61
CA GLN A 151 -9.85 2.70 3.92
C GLN A 151 -8.82 1.72 4.48
N LEU A 152 -9.18 1.05 5.57
CA LEU A 152 -8.46 -0.12 6.06
C LEU A 152 -8.79 -1.31 5.16
N VAL A 153 -7.80 -1.79 4.43
CA VAL A 153 -7.93 -2.88 3.44
C VAL A 153 -7.63 -4.23 4.08
N GLU A 154 -6.55 -4.30 4.86
CA GLU A 154 -6.12 -5.51 5.57
C GLU A 154 -5.75 -5.15 7.00
N PHE A 155 -6.02 -6.06 7.93
CA PHE A 155 -5.68 -5.93 9.34
C PHE A 155 -5.49 -7.32 9.94
N HIS A 156 -4.25 -7.61 10.33
CA HIS A 156 -3.85 -8.90 10.87
C HIS A 156 -3.03 -8.68 12.13
N CYS A 157 -3.38 -9.35 13.23
CA CYS A 157 -2.66 -9.25 14.49
C CYS A 157 -2.19 -10.63 14.94
N THR A 158 -1.00 -10.67 15.53
CA THR A 158 -0.41 -11.85 16.15
C THR A 158 0.06 -11.49 17.56
N PRO A 159 -0.32 -12.26 18.60
CA PRO A 159 0.28 -12.12 19.93
C PRO A 159 1.79 -12.22 19.91
N ILE A 160 2.47 -11.40 20.72
CA ILE A 160 3.93 -11.43 20.89
C ILE A 160 4.35 -12.15 22.19
N SER A 161 3.39 -12.51 23.05
CA SER A 161 3.63 -13.16 24.36
C SER A 161 3.49 -14.67 24.36
#